data_AF-A0A087VCX8-F1
#
_entry.id   AF-A0A087VCX8-F1
#
_cell.length_a   1.000
_cell.length_b   1.000
_cell.length_c   1.000
_cell.angle_alpha   90.00
_cell.angle_beta   90.00
_cell.angle_gamma   90.00
#
_symmetry.space_group_name_H-M   'P 1'
#
loop_
_entity.id
_entity.type
_entity.pdbx_description
1 polymer ?
#
loop_
_entity_poly.entity_id
_entity_poly.type
_entity_poly.pdbx_seq_one_letter_code
_entity_poly.pdbx_strand_id
1 'polypeptide(L)'
;NQCCSAGRRAQSARLRPSPPRLLTEEEYRVQGEVETRKALEELRSYCRSPDFPAWTVVSRIQSPKRFADFVGGACHITPDEASVHEREYGLGGIFFEEQPFEEDDDDD
;
A
#
# COMPACT_ATOMS: atom_id res chain seq x y z
N ASN A 1 67.31 -4.39 -24.90
CA ASN A 1 66.28 -5.29 -25.48
C ASN A 1 65.21 -5.55 -24.43
N GLN A 2 64.15 -4.73 -24.35
CA GLN A 2 62.80 -5.16 -23.96
C GLN A 2 61.88 -3.92 -23.98
N CYS A 3 61.01 -3.84 -24.98
CA CYS A 3 59.83 -2.98 -24.94
C CYS A 3 58.73 -3.74 -24.19
N CYS A 4 58.20 -3.18 -23.10
CA CYS A 4 56.99 -3.69 -22.47
C CYS A 4 55.83 -2.77 -22.84
N SER A 5 54.88 -3.31 -23.60
CA SER A 5 53.69 -2.67 -24.12
C SER A 5 52.73 -2.29 -22.99
N ALA A 6 52.39 -0.99 -22.94
CA ALA A 6 51.37 -0.46 -22.03
C ALA A 6 49.96 -0.85 -22.53
N GLY A 7 49.46 -2.00 -22.08
CA GLY A 7 48.06 -2.38 -22.25
C GLY A 7 47.16 -1.58 -21.30
N ARG A 8 46.44 -0.58 -21.82
CA ARG A 8 45.37 0.10 -21.07
C ARG A 8 44.18 -0.84 -20.94
N ARG A 9 43.93 -1.37 -19.74
CA ARG A 9 42.64 -1.98 -19.40
C ARG A 9 41.60 -0.86 -19.32
N ALA A 10 40.73 -0.78 -20.32
CA ALA A 10 39.51 0.03 -20.22
C ALA A 10 38.61 -0.60 -19.16
N GLN A 11 38.53 0.04 -17.99
CA GLN A 11 37.54 -0.30 -16.98
C GLN A 11 36.20 0.26 -17.46
N SER A 12 35.29 -0.62 -17.87
CA SER A 12 33.92 -0.24 -18.20
C SER A 12 33.25 0.25 -16.91
N ALA A 13 33.09 1.57 -16.81
CA ALA A 13 32.31 2.19 -15.75
C ALA A 13 30.85 1.73 -15.95
N ARG A 14 30.39 0.81 -15.10
CA ARG A 14 28.97 0.48 -15.01
C ARG A 14 28.25 1.75 -14.57
N LEU A 15 27.65 2.48 -15.51
CA LEU A 15 26.80 3.62 -15.21
C LEU A 15 25.69 3.11 -14.30
N ARG A 16 25.67 3.62 -13.06
CA ARG A 16 24.62 3.26 -12.11
C ARG A 16 23.29 3.75 -12.71
N PRO A 17 22.24 2.91 -12.75
CA PRO A 17 20.95 3.35 -13.26
C PRO A 17 20.47 4.55 -12.44
N SER A 18 19.89 5.52 -13.12
CA SER A 18 19.28 6.68 -12.46
C SER A 18 18.16 6.22 -11.54
N PRO A 19 17.93 6.93 -10.41
CA PRO A 19 16.78 6.65 -9.56
C PRO A 19 15.46 6.68 -10.36
N PRO A 20 14.52 5.78 -10.05
CA PRO A 20 13.20 5.81 -10.67
C PRO A 20 12.46 7.10 -10.34
N ARG A 21 11.63 7.58 -11.28
CA ARG A 21 10.74 8.74 -11.06
C ARG A 21 9.72 8.40 -9.97
N LEU A 22 9.37 9.39 -9.14
CA LEU A 22 8.25 9.30 -8.20
C LEU A 22 6.90 9.29 -8.93
N LEU A 23 5.92 8.63 -8.33
CA LEU A 23 4.55 8.61 -8.85
C LEU A 23 3.89 9.97 -8.64
N THR A 24 3.02 10.33 -9.59
CA THR A 24 2.02 11.38 -9.37
C THR A 24 0.96 10.90 -8.39
N GLU A 25 0.22 11.82 -7.78
CA GLU A 25 -0.85 11.49 -6.83
C GLU A 25 -1.89 10.55 -7.45
N GLU A 26 -2.29 10.81 -8.70
CA GLU A 26 -3.24 9.97 -9.42
C GLU A 26 -2.66 8.57 -9.71
N GLU A 27 -1.40 8.48 -10.13
CA GLU A 27 -0.73 7.18 -10.33
C GLU A 27 -0.68 6.38 -9.02
N TYR A 28 -0.38 7.03 -7.90
CA TYR A 28 -0.36 6.41 -6.58
C TYR A 28 -1.74 5.90 -6.16
N ARG A 29 -2.79 6.72 -6.36
CA ARG A 29 -4.18 6.34 -6.04
C ARG A 29 -4.63 5.12 -6.85
N VAL A 30 -4.43 5.15 -8.16
CA VAL A 30 -4.79 4.04 -9.06
C VAL A 30 -4.03 2.77 -8.70
N GLN A 31 -2.73 2.87 -8.40
CA GLN A 31 -1.94 1.72 -7.98
C GLN A 31 -2.47 1.13 -6.66
N GLY A 32 -2.83 1.99 -5.70
CA GLY A 32 -3.45 1.58 -4.44
C GLY A 32 -4.72 0.76 -4.68
N GLU A 33 -5.61 1.23 -5.56
CA GLU A 33 -6.86 0.53 -5.90
C GLU A 33 -6.59 -0.84 -6.56
N VAL A 34 -5.69 -0.88 -7.55
CA VAL A 34 -5.38 -2.09 -8.31
C VAL A 34 -4.72 -3.15 -7.42
N GLU A 35 -3.71 -2.77 -6.64
CA GLU A 35 -3.00 -3.70 -5.75
C GLU A 35 -3.88 -4.16 -4.59
N THR A 36 -4.70 -3.28 -4.01
CA THR A 36 -5.66 -3.67 -2.96
C THR A 36 -6.64 -4.70 -3.48
N ARG A 37 -7.22 -4.48 -4.67
CA ARG A 37 -8.14 -5.44 -5.28
C ARG A 37 -7.47 -6.80 -5.51
N LYS A 38 -6.26 -6.79 -6.09
CA LYS A 38 -5.49 -8.01 -6.35
C LYS A 38 -5.16 -8.77 -5.06
N ALA A 39 -4.67 -8.08 -4.03
CA ALA A 39 -4.35 -8.69 -2.74
C ALA A 39 -5.58 -9.30 -2.06
N LEU A 40 -6.75 -8.67 -2.16
CA LEU A 40 -8.01 -9.22 -1.63
C LEU A 40 -8.46 -10.48 -2.38
N GLU A 41 -8.30 -10.51 -3.70
CA GLU A 41 -8.58 -11.70 -4.54
C GLU A 41 -7.65 -12.86 -4.17
N GLU A 42 -6.34 -12.59 -4.04
CA GLU A 42 -5.34 -13.57 -3.61
C GLU A 42 -5.64 -14.08 -2.20
N LEU A 43 -6.01 -13.21 -1.27
CA LEU A 43 -6.39 -13.58 0.09
C LEU A 43 -7.61 -14.51 0.09
N ARG A 44 -8.65 -14.21 -0.69
CA ARG A 44 -9.83 -15.08 -0.85
C ARG A 44 -9.44 -16.45 -1.40
N SER A 45 -8.56 -16.47 -2.41
CA SER A 45 -8.06 -17.72 -2.98
C SER A 45 -7.32 -18.54 -1.94
N TYR A 46 -6.44 -17.91 -1.15
CA TYR A 46 -5.72 -18.56 -0.06
C TYR A 46 -6.67 -19.12 0.99
N CYS A 47 -7.71 -18.38 1.40
CA CYS A 47 -8.70 -18.86 2.37
C CYS A 47 -9.50 -20.09 1.87
N ARG A 48 -9.56 -20.33 0.56
CA ARG A 48 -10.21 -21.51 -0.05
C ARG A 48 -9.23 -22.68 -0.25
N SER A 49 -7.94 -22.46 -0.02
CA SER A 49 -6.91 -23.50 -0.16
C SER A 49 -7.04 -24.55 0.95
N PRO A 50 -6.71 -25.83 0.67
CA PRO A 50 -6.58 -26.84 1.71
C PRO A 50 -5.50 -26.51 2.77
N ASP A 51 -4.54 -25.65 2.45
CA ASP A 51 -3.47 -25.24 3.35
C ASP A 51 -3.90 -24.13 4.33
N PHE A 52 -5.14 -23.66 4.23
CA PHE A 52 -5.64 -22.59 5.09
C PHE A 52 -5.98 -23.09 6.49
N PRO A 53 -5.43 -22.48 7.57
CA PRO A 53 -5.71 -22.88 8.95
C PRO A 53 -7.09 -22.37 9.44
N ALA A 54 -8.17 -22.87 8.83
CA ALA A 54 -9.53 -22.38 9.00
C ALA A 54 -9.97 -22.28 10.47
N TRP A 55 -9.80 -23.34 11.26
CA TRP A 55 -10.23 -23.38 12.66
C TRP A 55 -9.44 -22.42 13.57
N THR A 56 -8.16 -22.22 13.28
CA THR A 56 -7.33 -21.26 14.02
C THR A 56 -7.77 -19.83 13.73
N VAL A 57 -8.12 -19.52 12.49
CA VAL A 57 -8.61 -18.19 12.12
C VAL A 57 -10.01 -17.95 12.71
N VAL A 58 -10.92 -18.89 12.52
CA VAL A 58 -12.32 -18.80 13.01
C VAL A 58 -12.41 -18.58 14.52
N SER A 59 -11.47 -19.12 15.30
CA SER A 59 -11.43 -18.91 16.75
C SER A 59 -10.93 -17.53 17.19
N ARG A 60 -10.27 -16.77 16.30
CA ARG A 60 -9.66 -15.46 16.62
C ARG A 60 -10.42 -14.28 16.06
N ILE A 61 -11.13 -14.47 14.95
CA ILE A 61 -11.86 -13.39 14.27
C ILE A 61 -13.11 -12.99 15.04
N GLN A 62 -13.45 -11.70 14.99
CA GLN A 62 -14.60 -11.14 15.70
C GLN A 62 -15.94 -11.68 15.17
N SER A 63 -16.06 -11.86 13.85
CA SER A 63 -17.30 -12.33 13.21
C SER A 63 -17.00 -13.40 12.17
N PRO A 64 -17.15 -14.69 12.54
CA PRO A 64 -17.02 -15.81 11.60
C PRO A 64 -17.95 -15.71 10.39
N LYS A 65 -19.16 -15.15 10.58
CA LYS A 65 -20.12 -14.94 9.51
C LYS A 65 -19.60 -13.94 8.47
N ARG A 66 -19.15 -12.76 8.90
CA ARG A 66 -18.59 -11.74 7.98
C ARG A 66 -17.38 -12.29 7.22
N PHE A 67 -16.55 -13.09 7.88
CA PHE A 67 -15.43 -13.76 7.23
C PHE A 67 -15.90 -14.75 6.15
N ALA A 68 -16.88 -15.60 6.44
CA ALA A 68 -17.43 -16.52 5.46
C ALA A 68 -18.03 -15.79 4.25
N ASP A 69 -18.79 -14.71 4.48
CA ASP A 69 -19.36 -13.88 3.41
C ASP A 69 -18.26 -13.25 2.55
N PHE A 70 -17.20 -12.72 3.17
CA PHE A 70 -16.03 -12.18 2.47
C PHE A 70 -15.32 -13.22 1.60
N VAL A 71 -15.06 -14.42 2.15
CA VAL A 71 -14.47 -15.53 1.39
C VAL A 71 -15.40 -15.99 0.28
N GLY A 72 -16.72 -15.87 0.46
CA GLY A 72 -17.75 -16.11 -0.55
C GLY A 72 -17.82 -15.04 -1.66
N GLY A 73 -17.14 -13.91 -1.50
CA GLY A 73 -17.04 -12.84 -2.51
C GLY A 73 -17.75 -11.54 -2.13
N ALA A 74 -18.42 -11.46 -0.98
CA ALA A 74 -19.02 -10.22 -0.50
C ALA A 74 -17.97 -9.14 -0.23
N CYS A 75 -18.41 -7.87 -0.21
CA CYS A 75 -17.52 -6.73 0.07
C CYS A 75 -16.78 -6.91 1.40
N HIS A 76 -15.51 -6.52 1.42
CA HIS A 76 -14.66 -6.56 2.62
C HIS A 76 -15.01 -5.47 3.64
N ILE A 77 -15.66 -4.39 3.17
CA ILE A 77 -16.12 -3.27 3.99
C ILE A 77 -17.65 -3.28 4.01
N THR A 78 -18.23 -3.07 5.17
CA THR A 78 -19.67 -2.90 5.32
C THR A 78 -20.12 -1.49 4.94
N PRO A 79 -21.39 -1.29 4.54
CA PRO A 79 -21.91 0.04 4.24
C PRO A 79 -21.78 1.02 5.42
N ASP A 80 -21.92 0.52 6.64
CA ASP A 80 -21.78 1.31 7.87
C ASP A 80 -20.34 1.81 8.05
N GLU A 81 -19.34 0.91 7.93
CA GLU A 81 -17.91 1.27 7.97
C GLU A 81 -17.56 2.31 6.90
N ALA A 82 -18.07 2.15 5.68
CA ALA A 82 -17.84 3.11 4.60
C ALA A 82 -18.48 4.48 4.91
N SER A 83 -19.70 4.49 5.48
CA SER A 83 -20.39 5.73 5.86
C SER A 83 -19.69 6.45 7.01
N VAL A 84 -19.18 5.71 8.01
CA VAL A 84 -18.39 6.29 9.11
C VAL A 84 -17.12 6.95 8.55
N HIS A 85 -16.41 6.27 7.66
CA HIS A 85 -15.22 6.82 7.01
C HIS A 85 -15.53 8.08 6.19
N GLU A 86 -16.61 8.08 5.39
CA GLU A 86 -17.02 9.26 4.63
C GLU A 86 -17.37 10.45 5.54
N ARG A 87 -17.96 10.21 6.71
CA ARG A 87 -18.25 11.28 7.67
C ARG A 87 -16.97 11.86 8.29
N GLU A 88 -15.98 11.02 8.57
CA GLU A 88 -14.75 11.42 9.26
C GLU A 88 -13.71 12.04 8.30
N TYR A 89 -13.59 11.47 7.09
CA TYR A 89 -12.53 11.79 6.12
C TYR A 89 -13.06 12.23 4.75
N GLY A 90 -14.37 12.28 4.55
CA GLY A 90 -14.96 12.76 3.29
C GLY A 90 -14.90 14.27 3.16
N LEU A 91 -15.51 14.78 2.10
CA LEU A 91 -15.47 16.20 1.71
C LEU A 91 -15.91 17.17 2.81
N GLY A 92 -16.70 16.70 3.79
CA GLY A 92 -17.13 17.48 4.97
C GLY A 92 -16.13 17.49 6.14
N GLY A 93 -15.16 16.58 6.20
CA GLY A 93 -14.11 16.52 7.23
C GLY A 93 -12.91 17.45 6.95
N ILE A 94 -12.68 17.77 5.67
CA ILE A 94 -11.57 18.62 5.20
C ILE A 94 -11.64 20.05 5.78
N PHE A 95 -12.83 20.51 6.19
CA PHE A 95 -13.00 21.83 6.80
C PHE A 95 -12.36 21.96 8.20
N PHE A 96 -11.98 20.85 8.86
CA PHE A 96 -11.39 20.89 10.20
C PHE A 96 -9.85 20.86 10.22
N GLU A 97 -9.20 20.41 9.13
CA GLU A 97 -7.73 20.36 9.01
C GLU A 97 -7.09 21.69 8.60
N GLU A 98 -7.90 22.65 8.11
CA GLU A 98 -7.42 23.97 7.71
C GLU A 98 -7.41 25.00 8.85
N GLN A 99 -7.42 24.57 10.13
CA GLN A 99 -7.01 25.47 11.23
C GLN A 99 -5.49 25.62 11.16
N PRO A 100 -4.97 26.80 10.74
CA PRO A 100 -3.54 27.03 10.71
C PRO A 100 -3.02 26.87 12.15
N PHE A 101 -1.92 26.15 12.31
CA PHE A 101 -1.12 26.26 13.53
C PHE A 101 -0.81 27.75 13.69
N GLU A 102 -1.38 28.41 14.69
CA GLU A 102 -0.89 29.71 15.12
C GLU A 102 0.58 29.47 15.54
N GLU A 103 1.53 29.96 14.73
CA GLU A 103 2.93 30.01 15.11
C GLU A 103 3.01 31.00 16.28
N ASP A 104 3.11 30.48 17.51
CA ASP A 104 3.53 31.27 18.66
C ASP A 104 4.98 31.70 18.43
N ASP A 105 5.15 32.87 17.80
CA ASP A 105 6.40 33.64 17.76
C ASP A 105 6.71 34.13 19.19
N ASP A 106 7.39 33.30 19.99
CA ASP A 106 8.04 33.74 21.22
C ASP A 106 9.53 34.05 20.94
N ASP A 107 9.81 35.31 20.57
CA ASP A 107 11.12 35.96 20.62
C ASP A 107 11.49 36.31 22.10
N ASP A 108 12.55 35.70 22.65
CA ASP A 108 13.48 36.34 23.64
C ASP A 108 14.80 35.54 23.82
#